data_AF-A0A954QG44-F1
#
_entry.id   AF-A0A954QG44-F1
#
_cell.length_a   1.000
_cell.length_b   1.000
_cell.length_c   1.000
_cell.angle_alpha   90.00
_cell.angle_beta   90.00
_cell.angle_gamma   90.00
#
_symmetry.space_group_name_H-M   'P 1'
#
loop_
_entity.id
_entity.type
_entity.pdbx_description
1 polymer ?
#
loop_
_entity_poly.entity_id
_entity_poly.type
_entity_poly.pdbx_seq_one_letter_code
_entity_poly.pdbx_strand_id
1 'polypeptide(L)'
;MTQIGFTWRSAWNSILLRAVLLTGLAASAARADSQVWHIKAFHPDGQLLPVKAVGADGTLYDVKAIQQSGNTYLLDVKAFVDGNVLPVKVLDKSDWFGPVKAIDAEGNILDIKAVTADDEKLDVKAVSRAGQILDIKAIGEGHQFFGIKAVSPDGHVYDVKGVKMSDELIEGEVNGISVRAHIKALPQR
;
A
#
# COMPACT_ATOMS: atom_id res chain seq x y z
N MET A 1 72.12 -8.79 -48.99
CA MET A 1 71.71 -9.78 -50.00
C MET A 1 70.21 -10.00 -49.81
N THR A 2 69.32 -9.11 -50.29
CA THR A 2 68.79 -8.88 -51.66
C THR A 2 67.65 -9.85 -52.04
N GLN A 3 66.59 -9.28 -52.67
CA GLN A 3 65.33 -9.84 -53.24
C GLN A 3 64.15 -9.80 -52.25
N ILE A 4 63.09 -8.97 -52.32
CA ILE A 4 62.28 -8.29 -53.36
C ILE A 4 61.44 -9.22 -54.28
N GLY A 5 60.10 -9.14 -54.13
CA GLY A 5 59.06 -9.47 -55.14
C GLY A 5 58.71 -10.96 -55.25
N PHE A 6 57.48 -11.41 -55.53
CA PHE A 6 56.38 -10.81 -56.27
C PHE A 6 55.01 -11.44 -55.90
N THR A 7 53.94 -10.78 -56.32
CA THR A 7 52.51 -10.98 -55.98
C THR A 7 51.78 -12.03 -56.83
N TRP A 8 50.66 -12.60 -56.34
CA TRP A 8 49.29 -12.43 -56.91
C TRP A 8 48.24 -13.34 -56.23
N ARG A 9 47.01 -12.81 -56.24
CA ARG A 9 45.76 -13.31 -55.64
C ARG A 9 45.25 -14.61 -56.27
N SER A 10 44.59 -15.43 -55.46
CA SER A 10 43.25 -15.95 -55.80
C SER A 10 42.53 -16.38 -54.53
N ALA A 11 41.40 -15.72 -54.29
CA ALA A 11 40.41 -16.12 -53.29
C ALA A 11 39.83 -17.52 -53.63
N TRP A 12 39.03 -18.03 -52.71
CA TRP A 12 37.70 -18.63 -52.90
C TRP A 12 37.49 -19.81 -51.92
N ASN A 13 36.62 -19.51 -50.95
CA ASN A 13 35.64 -20.38 -50.30
C ASN A 13 36.06 -21.73 -49.70
N SER A 14 36.01 -21.78 -48.37
CA SER A 14 35.19 -22.80 -47.70
C SER A 14 34.73 -22.32 -46.33
N ILE A 15 33.47 -21.89 -46.36
CA ILE A 15 32.44 -21.83 -45.33
C ILE A 15 32.67 -22.85 -44.21
N LEU A 16 32.73 -22.39 -42.95
CA LEU A 16 32.13 -23.10 -41.82
C LEU A 16 31.51 -22.06 -40.87
N LEU A 17 30.22 -21.78 -41.11
CA LEU A 17 29.33 -21.18 -40.12
C LEU A 17 29.28 -22.11 -38.90
N ARG A 18 29.82 -21.68 -37.76
CA ARG A 18 29.40 -22.24 -36.47
C ARG A 18 28.20 -21.43 -35.99
N ALA A 19 27.01 -21.91 -36.31
CA ALA A 19 25.79 -21.44 -35.65
C ALA A 19 25.82 -21.91 -34.20
N VAL A 20 26.20 -21.02 -33.29
CA VAL A 20 25.91 -21.20 -31.86
C VAL A 20 24.51 -20.64 -31.65
N LEU A 21 23.51 -21.53 -31.61
CA LEU A 21 22.19 -21.21 -31.10
C LEU A 21 22.31 -20.99 -29.59
N LEU A 22 22.52 -19.74 -29.17
CA LEU A 22 22.12 -19.31 -27.83
C LEU A 22 20.59 -19.16 -27.85
N THR A 23 19.88 -20.24 -27.54
CA THR A 23 18.46 -20.16 -27.19
C THR A 23 18.35 -19.42 -25.86
N GLY A 24 17.79 -18.22 -25.93
CA GLY A 24 17.55 -17.37 -24.77
C GLY A 24 16.51 -17.97 -23.82
N LEU A 25 16.80 -17.90 -22.53
CA LEU A 25 15.74 -17.71 -21.53
C LEU A 25 15.61 -16.21 -21.31
N ALA A 26 14.70 -15.57 -22.06
CA ALA A 26 14.10 -14.35 -21.54
C ALA A 26 13.18 -14.78 -20.40
N ALA A 27 13.64 -14.65 -19.16
CA ALA A 27 12.77 -14.71 -18.01
C ALA A 27 11.82 -13.51 -18.10
N SER A 28 10.64 -13.73 -18.68
CA SER A 28 9.52 -12.83 -18.46
C SER A 28 9.16 -12.96 -16.98
N ALA A 29 9.72 -12.08 -16.16
CA ALA A 29 9.18 -11.84 -14.84
C ALA A 29 7.77 -11.29 -15.08
N ALA A 30 6.76 -12.16 -14.95
CA ALA A 30 5.38 -11.73 -14.82
C ALA A 30 5.38 -10.65 -13.74
N ARG A 31 5.19 -9.40 -14.15
CA ARG A 31 5.01 -8.28 -13.23
C ARG A 31 3.78 -8.68 -12.43
N ALA A 32 3.95 -8.98 -11.14
CA ALA A 32 2.80 -9.17 -10.28
C ALA A 32 2.00 -7.86 -10.37
N ASP A 33 0.84 -7.88 -11.03
CA ASP A 33 0.00 -6.70 -11.23
C ASP A 33 -0.57 -6.29 -9.88
N SER A 34 0.22 -5.53 -9.14
CA SER A 34 -0.21 -4.88 -7.90
C SER A 34 -0.47 -3.41 -8.19
N GLN A 35 -1.70 -2.97 -7.98
CA GLN A 35 -2.10 -1.57 -8.12
C GLN A 35 -2.22 -0.94 -6.73
N VAL A 36 -1.70 0.28 -6.60
CA VAL A 36 -1.67 1.02 -5.33
C VAL A 36 -2.73 2.12 -5.39
N TRP A 37 -3.61 2.13 -4.39
CA TRP A 37 -4.73 3.07 -4.27
C TRP A 37 -4.44 4.08 -3.17
N HIS A 38 -4.72 5.36 -3.41
CA HIS A 38 -4.54 6.41 -2.42
C HIS A 38 -5.60 6.32 -1.32
N ILE A 39 -5.20 6.43 -0.06
CA ILE A 39 -6.15 6.61 1.04
C ILE A 39 -6.37 8.10 1.30
N LYS A 40 -7.63 8.52 1.30
CA LYS A 40 -8.06 9.91 1.45
C LYS A 40 -9.20 10.01 2.46
N ALA A 41 -9.20 11.07 3.25
CA ALA A 41 -10.40 11.51 3.97
C ALA A 41 -11.18 12.48 3.08
N PHE A 42 -12.48 12.25 2.95
CA PHE A 42 -13.38 13.07 2.14
C PHE A 42 -14.04 14.10 3.07
N HIS A 43 -13.57 15.35 2.98
CA HIS A 43 -14.14 16.45 3.72
C HIS A 43 -15.51 16.85 3.12
N PRO A 44 -16.49 17.30 3.94
CA PRO A 44 -17.83 17.65 3.47
C PRO A 44 -17.88 18.75 2.40
N ASP A 45 -16.86 19.60 2.32
CA ASP A 45 -16.72 20.66 1.31
C ASP A 45 -16.13 20.17 -0.03
N GLY A 46 -15.82 18.86 -0.14
CA GLY A 46 -15.23 18.24 -1.33
C GLY A 46 -13.71 18.11 -1.31
N GLN A 47 -13.01 18.59 -0.28
CA GLN A 47 -11.55 18.40 -0.18
C GLN A 47 -11.18 16.94 0.10
N LEU A 48 -10.07 16.49 -0.51
CA LEU A 48 -9.52 15.14 -0.35
C LEU A 48 -8.21 15.17 0.44
N LEU A 49 -8.32 15.01 1.76
CA LEU A 49 -7.19 15.08 2.66
C LEU A 49 -6.36 13.79 2.57
N PRO A 50 -5.04 13.85 2.34
CA PRO A 50 -4.18 12.67 2.39
C PRO A 50 -4.22 12.02 3.79
N VAL A 51 -4.35 10.69 3.82
CA VAL A 51 -4.14 9.91 5.05
C VAL A 51 -2.70 9.41 5.06
N LYS A 52 -2.02 9.64 6.18
CA LYS A 52 -0.59 9.38 6.37
C LYS A 52 -0.34 8.66 7.68
N ALA A 53 0.73 7.88 7.72
CA ALA A 53 1.33 7.42 8.96
C ALA A 53 2.35 8.47 9.42
N VAL A 54 2.40 8.75 10.71
CA VAL A 54 3.27 9.78 11.29
C VAL A 54 4.36 9.10 12.11
N GLY A 55 5.62 9.29 11.70
CA GLY A 55 6.79 8.83 12.42
C GLY A 55 7.01 9.59 13.73
N ALA A 56 7.87 9.06 14.59
CA ALA A 56 8.20 9.68 15.88
C ALA A 56 8.87 11.07 15.73
N ASP A 57 9.55 11.30 14.61
CA ASP A 57 10.18 12.56 14.21
C ASP A 57 9.22 13.53 13.50
N GLY A 58 7.95 13.13 13.30
CA GLY A 58 6.96 13.89 12.55
C GLY A 58 6.95 13.61 11.04
N THR A 59 7.83 12.74 10.53
CA THR A 59 7.87 12.40 9.09
C THR A 59 6.57 11.74 8.65
N LEU A 60 6.06 12.15 7.50
CA LEU A 60 4.79 11.67 6.94
C LEU A 60 5.01 10.57 5.90
N TYR A 61 4.52 9.38 6.22
CA TYR A 61 4.63 8.19 5.39
C TYR A 61 3.32 7.88 4.68
N ASP A 62 3.44 7.29 3.49
CA ASP A 62 2.29 6.97 2.66
C ASP A 62 1.46 5.82 3.25
N VAL A 63 0.13 6.00 3.26
CA VAL A 63 -0.82 4.93 3.56
C VAL A 63 -1.62 4.65 2.29
N LYS A 64 -1.61 3.39 1.85
CA LYS A 64 -2.23 2.97 0.59
C LYS A 64 -3.03 1.69 0.76
N ALA A 65 -4.04 1.52 -0.08
CA ALA A 65 -4.64 0.21 -0.32
C ALA A 65 -3.88 -0.52 -1.44
N ILE A 66 -3.67 -1.82 -1.27
CA ILE A 66 -2.94 -2.66 -2.22
C ILE A 66 -3.93 -3.62 -2.85
N GLN A 67 -4.14 -3.47 -4.16
CA GLN A 67 -4.83 -4.45 -5.00
C GLN A 67 -3.79 -5.42 -5.52
N GLN A 68 -3.94 -6.70 -5.19
CA GLN A 68 -3.05 -7.76 -5.65
C GLN A 68 -3.80 -8.70 -6.58
N SER A 69 -3.15 -9.10 -7.69
CA SER A 69 -3.64 -10.16 -8.58
C SER A 69 -5.08 -9.94 -9.07
N GLY A 70 -5.44 -8.67 -9.33
CA GLY A 70 -6.77 -8.30 -9.80
C GLY A 70 -7.90 -8.40 -8.75
N ASN A 71 -7.60 -8.67 -7.47
CA ASN A 71 -8.62 -8.71 -6.42
C ASN A 71 -9.25 -7.33 -6.18
N THR A 72 -10.50 -7.16 -6.60
CA THR A 72 -11.31 -5.94 -6.44
C THR A 72 -12.31 -6.03 -5.27
N TYR A 73 -12.35 -7.13 -4.53
CA TYR A 73 -13.37 -7.32 -3.49
C TYR A 73 -12.91 -6.82 -2.13
N LEU A 74 -11.63 -7.01 -1.82
CA LEU A 74 -11.08 -6.68 -0.51
C LEU A 74 -9.58 -6.38 -0.62
N LEU A 75 -9.21 -5.13 -0.41
CA LEU A 75 -7.84 -4.64 -0.51
C LEU A 75 -7.26 -4.42 0.88
N ASP A 76 -5.99 -4.77 1.04
CA ASP A 76 -5.24 -4.51 2.27
C ASP A 76 -4.80 -3.06 2.35
N VAL A 77 -5.03 -2.40 3.49
CA VAL A 77 -4.50 -1.06 3.75
C VAL A 77 -3.21 -1.18 4.56
N LYS A 78 -2.14 -0.58 4.05
CA LYS A 78 -0.78 -0.64 4.59
C LYS A 78 -0.13 0.74 4.64
N ALA A 79 0.78 0.92 5.58
CA ALA A 79 1.67 2.09 5.64
C ALA A 79 3.05 1.73 5.07
N PHE A 80 3.67 2.65 4.34
CA PHE A 80 4.98 2.48 3.70
C PHE A 80 6.01 3.37 4.41
N VAL A 81 6.73 2.79 5.37
CA VAL A 81 7.59 3.50 6.34
C VAL A 81 9.02 3.04 6.17
N ASP A 82 9.92 3.93 5.76
CA ASP A 82 11.37 3.65 5.58
C ASP A 82 11.69 2.38 4.80
N GLY A 83 10.93 2.13 3.72
CA GLY A 83 11.07 0.94 2.88
C GLY A 83 10.33 -0.31 3.39
N ASN A 84 9.77 -0.26 4.59
CA ASN A 84 8.96 -1.33 5.18
C ASN A 84 7.46 -1.14 4.89
N VAL A 85 6.72 -2.24 4.81
CA VAL A 85 5.25 -2.24 4.60
C VAL A 85 4.56 -2.71 5.87
N LEU A 86 3.98 -1.78 6.60
CA LEU A 86 3.40 -2.02 7.92
C LEU A 86 1.88 -2.29 7.84
N PRO A 87 1.34 -3.25 8.62
CA PRO A 87 -0.10 -3.42 8.75
C PRO A 87 -0.74 -2.21 9.44
N VAL A 88 -1.89 -1.76 8.94
CA VAL A 88 -2.75 -0.79 9.61
C VAL A 88 -3.95 -1.51 10.25
N LYS A 89 -4.18 -1.27 11.53
CA LYS A 89 -5.16 -2.01 12.35
C LYS A 89 -5.94 -1.09 13.27
N VAL A 90 -7.11 -1.55 13.71
CA VAL A 90 -7.81 -0.96 14.86
C VAL A 90 -7.27 -1.65 16.12
N LEU A 91 -6.70 -0.90 17.05
CA LEU A 91 -6.14 -1.49 18.27
C LEU A 91 -7.21 -1.65 19.34
N ASP A 92 -6.98 -2.58 20.26
CA ASP A 92 -7.80 -2.69 21.47
C ASP A 92 -7.26 -1.80 22.59
N LYS A 93 -7.69 -0.53 22.60
CA LYS A 93 -7.47 0.40 23.73
C LYS A 93 -8.81 0.95 24.22
N SER A 94 -8.85 1.33 25.49
CA SER A 94 -10.01 1.89 26.21
C SER A 94 -10.28 3.35 25.84
N ASP A 95 -10.34 3.65 24.54
CA ASP A 95 -10.77 4.93 24.01
C ASP A 95 -12.23 4.78 23.53
N TRP A 96 -13.01 5.86 23.62
CA TRP A 96 -14.39 5.92 23.13
C TRP A 96 -14.47 5.53 21.65
N PHE A 97 -13.45 5.93 20.88
CA PHE A 97 -13.26 5.49 19.50
C PHE A 97 -12.04 4.58 19.38
N GLY A 98 -12.14 3.52 18.58
CA GLY A 98 -11.04 2.58 18.38
C GLY A 98 -9.88 3.23 17.62
N PRO A 99 -8.66 3.32 18.18
CA PRO A 99 -7.55 3.98 17.50
C PRO A 99 -7.09 3.17 16.28
N VAL A 100 -6.92 3.86 15.14
CA VAL A 100 -6.35 3.29 13.93
C VAL A 100 -4.87 3.62 13.87
N LYS A 101 -4.02 2.59 13.82
CA LYS A 101 -2.57 2.74 13.90
C LYS A 101 -1.85 1.78 12.95
N ALA A 102 -0.64 2.15 12.54
CA ALA A 102 0.30 1.20 11.94
C ALA A 102 1.16 0.56 13.03
N ILE A 103 1.59 -0.69 12.81
CA ILE A 103 2.40 -1.46 13.76
C ILE A 103 3.66 -1.93 13.03
N ASP A 104 4.84 -1.59 13.53
CA ASP A 104 6.12 -2.06 12.97
C ASP A 104 6.49 -3.46 13.47
N ALA A 105 7.62 -4.01 12.99
CA ALA A 105 8.06 -5.36 13.31
C ALA A 105 8.41 -5.54 14.80
N GLU A 106 8.85 -4.47 15.45
CA GLU A 106 9.24 -4.41 16.84
C GLU A 106 8.05 -4.17 17.79
N GLY A 107 6.85 -3.90 17.24
CA GLY A 107 5.63 -3.62 17.99
C GLY A 107 5.45 -2.14 18.35
N ASN A 108 6.27 -1.24 17.81
CA ASN A 108 6.01 0.19 17.93
C ASN A 108 4.81 0.59 17.08
N ILE A 109 4.12 1.63 17.55
CA ILE A 109 2.85 2.07 17.00
C ILE A 109 3.04 3.44 16.37
N LEU A 110 2.63 3.57 15.11
CA LEU A 110 2.62 4.84 14.39
C LEU A 110 1.19 5.35 14.24
N ASP A 111 1.05 6.66 14.39
CA ASP A 111 -0.20 7.36 14.28
C ASP A 111 -0.69 7.41 12.83
N ILE A 112 -1.95 7.07 12.58
CA ILE A 112 -2.61 7.33 11.30
C ILE A 112 -3.43 8.61 11.42
N LYS A 113 -3.16 9.58 10.54
CA LYS A 113 -3.78 10.90 10.55
C LYS A 113 -4.25 11.29 9.15
N ALA A 114 -5.32 12.05 9.06
CA ALA A 114 -5.62 12.82 7.85
C ALA A 114 -4.96 14.19 7.97
N VAL A 115 -4.27 14.64 6.94
CA VAL A 115 -3.46 15.86 6.97
C VAL A 115 -4.13 16.94 6.13
N THR A 116 -4.39 18.12 6.71
CA THR A 116 -4.98 19.26 6.02
C THR A 116 -3.97 20.01 5.17
N ALA A 117 -4.42 20.97 4.36
CA ALA A 117 -3.53 21.84 3.60
C ALA A 117 -2.62 22.69 4.51
N ASP A 118 -3.07 23.00 5.73
CA ASP A 118 -2.35 23.78 6.74
C ASP A 118 -1.48 22.90 7.68
N ASP A 119 -1.23 21.64 7.30
CA ASP A 119 -0.49 20.62 8.06
C ASP A 119 -1.09 20.22 9.43
N GLU A 120 -2.37 20.56 9.65
CA GLU A 120 -3.14 20.03 10.78
C GLU A 120 -3.36 18.52 10.63
N LYS A 121 -3.25 17.78 11.72
CA LYS A 121 -3.28 16.31 11.75
C LYS A 121 -4.52 15.81 12.49
N LEU A 122 -5.55 15.49 11.71
CA LEU A 122 -6.82 14.99 12.22
C LEU A 122 -6.70 13.52 12.61
N ASP A 123 -7.29 13.17 13.75
CA ASP A 123 -7.33 11.79 14.24
C ASP A 123 -8.13 10.88 13.31
N VAL A 124 -7.58 9.71 12.97
CA VAL A 124 -8.32 8.65 12.27
C VAL A 124 -8.69 7.55 13.25
N LYS A 125 -9.99 7.28 13.38
CA LYS A 125 -10.54 6.37 14.39
C LYS A 125 -11.64 5.49 13.82
N ALA A 126 -11.89 4.37 14.49
CA ALA A 126 -13.09 3.56 14.34
C ALA A 126 -14.21 4.12 15.23
N VAL A 127 -15.26 4.68 14.63
CA VAL A 127 -16.24 5.51 15.34
C VAL A 127 -17.60 4.86 15.58
N SER A 128 -17.92 3.81 14.84
CA SER A 128 -19.17 3.06 15.00
C SER A 128 -18.98 1.61 14.56
N ARG A 129 -19.89 0.72 14.98
CA ARG A 129 -19.90 -0.69 14.63
C ARG A 129 -21.27 -1.11 14.12
N ALA A 130 -21.30 -1.82 13.01
CA ALA A 130 -22.47 -2.53 12.49
C ALA A 130 -22.06 -3.98 12.19
N GLY A 131 -22.42 -4.91 13.08
CA GLY A 131 -21.99 -6.30 12.99
C GLY A 131 -20.46 -6.41 13.00
N GLN A 132 -19.88 -6.90 11.91
CA GLN A 132 -18.43 -7.11 11.76
C GLN A 132 -17.69 -5.99 11.02
N ILE A 133 -18.39 -4.88 10.75
CA ILE A 133 -17.84 -3.73 10.06
C ILE A 133 -17.78 -2.55 11.03
N LEU A 134 -16.63 -1.89 11.06
CA LEU A 134 -16.37 -0.66 11.79
C LEU A 134 -16.21 0.49 10.80
N ASP A 135 -16.92 1.59 11.04
CA ASP A 135 -16.70 2.80 10.26
C ASP A 135 -15.39 3.46 10.67
N ILE A 136 -14.53 3.70 9.69
CA ILE A 136 -13.30 4.45 9.87
C ILE A 136 -13.52 5.87 9.37
N LYS A 137 -13.27 6.84 10.24
CA LYS A 137 -13.46 8.26 9.93
C LYS A 137 -12.28 9.08 10.45
N ALA A 138 -11.93 10.15 9.74
CA ALA A 138 -11.15 11.23 10.33
C ALA A 138 -12.08 12.12 11.15
N ILE A 139 -11.57 12.65 12.27
CA ILE A 139 -12.32 13.50 13.18
C ILE A 139 -11.77 14.92 13.06
N GLY A 140 -12.57 15.80 12.46
CA GLY A 140 -12.29 17.23 12.37
C GLY A 140 -12.80 18.01 13.59
N GLU A 141 -12.67 19.33 13.52
CA GLU A 141 -13.19 20.23 14.54
C GLU A 141 -14.70 20.02 14.78
N GLY A 142 -15.14 20.26 16.01
CA GLY A 142 -16.54 20.10 16.39
C GLY A 142 -17.07 18.66 16.28
N HIS A 143 -16.18 17.65 16.29
CA HIS A 143 -16.52 16.23 16.11
C HIS A 143 -17.16 15.91 14.75
N GLN A 144 -16.86 16.70 13.72
CA GLN A 144 -17.25 16.37 12.36
C GLN A 144 -16.49 15.14 11.88
N PHE A 145 -17.20 14.21 11.23
CA PHE A 145 -16.61 12.98 10.77
C PHE A 145 -16.46 12.93 9.25
N PHE A 146 -15.25 12.67 8.79
CA PHE A 146 -14.92 12.58 7.36
C PHE A 146 -14.71 11.12 6.97
N GLY A 147 -15.40 10.66 5.94
CA GLY A 147 -15.29 9.29 5.46
C GLY A 147 -13.90 9.01 4.91
N ILE A 148 -13.29 7.88 5.30
CA ILE A 148 -12.03 7.44 4.70
C ILE A 148 -12.32 6.52 3.51
N LYS A 149 -11.70 6.83 2.37
CA LYS A 149 -11.88 6.09 1.12
C LYS A 149 -10.55 5.78 0.47
N ALA A 150 -10.51 4.65 -0.23
CA ALA A 150 -9.42 4.30 -1.12
C ALA A 150 -9.80 4.72 -2.55
N VAL A 151 -8.90 5.43 -3.22
CA VAL A 151 -9.10 5.95 -4.58
C VAL A 151 -8.05 5.32 -5.50
N SER A 152 -8.52 4.57 -6.49
CA SER A 152 -7.67 3.94 -7.50
C SER A 152 -7.08 4.97 -8.46
N PRO A 153 -5.97 4.64 -9.14
CA PRO A 153 -5.46 5.41 -10.27
C PRO A 153 -6.48 5.74 -11.37
N ASP A 154 -7.45 4.86 -11.60
CA ASP A 154 -8.52 4.97 -12.60
C ASP A 154 -9.80 5.62 -12.04
N GLY A 155 -9.79 6.09 -10.78
CA GLY A 155 -10.87 6.88 -10.18
C GLY A 155 -11.97 6.07 -9.50
N HIS A 156 -11.92 4.73 -9.49
CA HIS A 156 -12.75 3.91 -8.62
C HIS A 156 -12.51 4.24 -7.14
N VAL A 157 -13.60 4.23 -6.36
CA VAL A 157 -13.57 4.64 -4.95
C VAL A 157 -14.18 3.57 -4.06
N TYR A 158 -13.40 3.07 -3.11
CA TYR A 158 -13.79 2.09 -2.10
C TYR A 158 -13.89 2.73 -0.73
N ASP A 159 -14.78 2.21 0.11
CA ASP A 159 -14.81 2.59 1.51
C ASP A 159 -13.68 1.88 2.26
N VAL A 160 -13.05 2.62 3.17
CA VAL A 160 -12.10 2.02 4.12
C VAL A 160 -12.85 1.73 5.41
N LYS A 161 -12.86 0.47 5.82
CA LYS A 161 -13.53 0.00 7.03
C LYS A 161 -12.58 -0.81 7.90
N GLY A 162 -12.90 -0.90 9.19
CA GLY A 162 -12.40 -1.98 10.03
C GLY A 162 -13.24 -3.22 9.78
N VAL A 163 -12.61 -4.34 9.47
CA VAL A 163 -13.27 -5.62 9.20
C VAL A 163 -12.81 -6.62 10.26
N LYS A 164 -13.80 -7.27 10.86
CA LYS A 164 -13.64 -8.38 11.78
C LYS A 164 -14.01 -9.68 11.08
N MET A 165 -13.28 -10.74 11.38
CA MET A 165 -13.54 -12.09 10.89
C MET A 165 -14.20 -12.96 11.96
N SER A 166 -14.21 -12.50 13.21
CA SER A 166 -14.76 -13.22 14.37
C SER A 166 -15.70 -12.34 15.19
N ASP A 167 -16.61 -12.97 15.94
CA ASP A 167 -17.51 -12.27 16.89
C ASP A 167 -16.79 -11.84 18.18
N GLU A 168 -15.54 -12.28 18.38
CA GLU A 168 -14.73 -11.95 19.55
C GLU A 168 -14.39 -10.46 19.61
N LEU A 169 -14.07 -9.94 20.80
CA LEU A 169 -13.64 -8.56 20.92
C LEU A 169 -12.29 -8.34 20.21
N ILE A 170 -11.34 -9.26 20.44
CA ILE A 170 -9.99 -9.23 19.89
C ILE A 170 -9.95 -10.15 18.66
N GLU A 171 -9.46 -9.63 17.52
CA GLU A 171 -9.23 -10.46 16.32
C GLU A 171 -7.91 -11.22 16.40
N GLY A 172 -6.97 -10.73 17.20
CA GLY A 172 -5.68 -11.37 17.42
C GLY A 172 -4.64 -10.36 17.87
N GLU A 173 -3.38 -10.76 17.72
CA GLU A 173 -2.22 -9.97 18.08
C GLU A 173 -1.31 -9.77 16.86
N VAL A 174 -0.73 -8.58 16.74
CA VAL A 174 0.30 -8.27 15.73
C VAL A 174 1.49 -7.70 16.48
N ASN A 175 2.61 -8.42 16.47
CA ASN A 175 3.87 -8.01 17.09
C ASN A 175 3.69 -7.55 18.55
N GLY A 176 2.99 -8.34 19.38
CA GLY A 176 2.75 -7.99 20.79
C GLY A 176 1.56 -7.05 21.03
N ILE A 177 0.90 -6.54 19.98
CA ILE A 177 -0.19 -5.56 20.10
C ILE A 177 -1.54 -6.20 19.80
N SER A 178 -2.47 -6.12 20.77
CA SER A 178 -3.84 -6.61 20.61
C SER A 178 -4.63 -5.77 19.60
N VAL A 179 -5.25 -6.44 18.64
CA VAL A 179 -5.96 -5.85 17.51
C VAL A 179 -7.43 -6.24 17.55
N ARG A 180 -8.30 -5.24 17.38
CA ARG A 180 -9.76 -5.40 17.36
C ARG A 180 -10.33 -5.65 15.97
N ALA A 181 -9.66 -5.13 14.92
CA ALA A 181 -10.09 -5.28 13.54
C ALA A 181 -8.95 -5.02 12.53
N HIS A 182 -9.10 -5.56 11.32
CA HIS A 182 -8.21 -5.29 10.20
C HIS A 182 -8.72 -4.10 9.38
N ILE A 183 -7.85 -3.18 8.95
CA ILE A 183 -8.27 -2.12 8.02
C ILE A 183 -8.23 -2.65 6.60
N LYS A 184 -9.37 -2.59 5.92
CA LYS A 184 -9.54 -3.04 4.53
C LYS A 184 -10.27 -1.98 3.72
N ALA A 185 -9.97 -1.93 2.43
CA ALA A 185 -10.76 -1.19 1.46
C ALA A 185 -11.66 -2.15 0.67
N LEU A 186 -12.93 -1.80 0.52
CA LEU A 186 -13.95 -2.64 -0.12
C LEU A 186 -14.92 -1.80 -0.95
N PRO A 187 -15.54 -2.38 -1.99
CA PRO A 187 -16.57 -1.70 -2.78
C PRO A 187 -17.67 -1.10 -1.92
N GLN A 188 -18.15 0.08 -2.31
CA GLN A 188 -19.29 0.73 -1.66
C GLN A 188 -20.54 -0.15 -1.83
N ARG A 189 -21.35 -0.25 -0.78
CA ARG A 189 -22.66 -0.90 -0.79
C ARG A 189 -23.71 0.06 -0.26
#